data_AF-A0A1L8DHI5-F1
#
_entry.id   AF-A0A1L8DHI5-F1
#
_cell.length_a   1.000
_cell.length_b   1.000
_cell.length_c   1.000
_cell.angle_alpha   90.00
_cell.angle_beta   90.00
_cell.angle_gamma   90.00
#
_symmetry.space_group_name_H-M   'P 1'
#
loop_
_entity.id
_entity.type
_entity.pdbx_description
1 polymer ?
#
loop_
_entity_poly.entity_id
_entity_poly.type
_entity_poly.pdbx_seq_one_letter_code
_entity_poly.pdbx_strand_id
1 'polypeptide(L)'
;MSDEEVIKRRLLIDGDGTGDDRRLNVLLKTFIKWCSSNETPENTAATYDRMQAQLAQCEFAVTKSDFATKMMQQELKNYESISQTIEKGIELAKVQIEHSKENLVLAKKIRKNRMEYDVLSKVINQQPDRKKTLKQLDVVKGELDQLQETRRVLQRKLGHRQKEFLVLMRSVKELQATLQEDDDVSEDEDEGMADDSRPSSSPASPALGAHSPFHYSPTSPPT
;
A
#
# COMPACT_ATOMS: atom_id res chain seq x y z
N MET A 1 -41.19 22.03 42.10
CA MET A 1 -40.99 23.16 41.17
C MET A 1 -39.60 23.01 40.60
N SER A 2 -39.44 23.14 39.29
CA SER A 2 -38.10 23.16 38.67
C SER A 2 -37.40 24.47 39.01
N ASP A 3 -36.08 24.48 39.15
CA ASP A 3 -35.29 25.71 39.34
C ASP A 3 -35.58 26.74 38.24
N GLU A 4 -35.81 26.27 37.02
CA GLU A 4 -36.19 27.09 35.87
C GLU A 4 -37.52 27.83 36.10
N GLU A 5 -38.50 27.23 36.79
CA GLU A 5 -39.75 27.89 37.16
C GLU A 5 -39.58 28.88 38.32
N VAL A 6 -38.62 28.63 39.22
CA VAL A 6 -38.29 29.55 40.32
C VAL A 6 -37.58 30.78 39.77
N ILE A 7 -36.59 30.58 38.89
CA ILE A 7 -35.88 31.61 38.15
C ILE A 7 -36.86 32.42 37.30
N LYS A 8 -37.77 31.78 36.55
CA LYS A 8 -38.77 32.47 35.73
C LYS A 8 -39.77 33.28 36.55
N ARG A 9 -40.23 32.78 37.71
CA ARG A 9 -41.06 33.58 38.65
C ARG A 9 -40.28 34.74 39.24
N ARG A 10 -39.01 34.54 39.61
CA ARG A 10 -38.14 35.60 40.14
C ARG A 10 -37.93 36.72 39.12
N LEU A 11 -37.59 36.37 37.88
CA LEU A 11 -37.46 37.31 36.76
C LEU A 11 -38.76 38.02 36.39
N LEU A 12 -39.93 37.39 36.57
CA LEU A 12 -41.23 38.07 36.40
C LEU A 12 -41.53 39.06 37.52
N ILE A 13 -41.07 38.82 38.75
CA ILE A 13 -41.27 39.71 39.91
C ILE A 13 -40.27 40.88 39.88
N ASP A 14 -38.99 40.59 39.62
CA ASP A 14 -37.93 41.60 39.53
C ASP A 14 -37.99 42.38 38.19
N GLY A 15 -38.57 41.79 37.12
CA GLY A 15 -38.75 42.40 35.80
C GLY A 15 -39.90 43.42 35.71
N ASP A 16 -40.81 43.45 36.68
CA ASP A 16 -41.92 44.43 36.77
C ASP A 16 -41.52 45.72 37.53
N GLY A 17 -40.23 46.08 37.51
CA GLY A 17 -39.68 47.35 38.02
C GLY A 17 -39.78 47.57 39.54
N THR A 18 -40.33 46.62 40.30
CA THR A 18 -40.81 46.78 41.69
C THR A 18 -39.76 47.15 42.74
N GLY A 19 -38.47 47.14 42.39
CA GLY A 19 -37.37 47.67 43.19
C GLY A 19 -37.20 49.19 43.01
N ASP A 20 -36.69 49.61 41.85
CA ASP A 20 -36.31 51.01 41.61
C ASP A 20 -37.50 51.93 41.28
N ASP A 21 -38.52 51.45 40.54
CA ASP A 21 -39.75 52.24 40.35
C ASP A 21 -40.43 52.51 41.70
N ARG A 22 -40.51 51.50 42.57
CA ARG A 22 -41.02 51.67 43.94
C ARG A 22 -40.22 52.69 44.75
N ARG A 23 -38.89 52.73 44.60
CA ARG A 23 -38.02 53.71 45.30
C ARG A 23 -38.27 55.12 44.79
N LEU A 24 -38.37 55.30 43.47
CA LEU A 24 -38.72 56.58 42.83
C LEU A 24 -40.13 57.04 43.20
N ASN A 25 -41.11 56.13 43.23
CA ASN A 25 -42.50 56.40 43.59
C ASN A 25 -42.64 56.80 45.07
N VAL A 26 -41.85 56.20 45.96
CA VAL A 26 -41.74 56.60 47.37
C VAL A 26 -41.10 57.97 47.51
N LEU A 27 -39.99 58.24 46.82
CA LEU A 27 -39.32 59.56 46.81
C LEU A 27 -40.29 60.65 46.33
N LEU A 28 -41.02 60.42 45.23
CA LEU A 28 -42.03 61.33 44.69
C LEU A 28 -43.15 61.62 45.71
N LYS A 29 -43.67 60.59 46.39
CA LYS A 29 -44.68 60.75 47.45
C LYS A 29 -44.14 61.52 48.65
N THR A 30 -42.89 61.29 49.05
CA THR A 30 -42.22 62.03 50.13
C THR A 30 -42.02 63.50 49.74
N PHE A 31 -41.62 63.78 48.50
CA PHE A 31 -41.45 65.13 47.96
C PHE A 31 -42.79 65.91 47.90
N ILE A 32 -43.85 65.30 47.35
CA ILE A 32 -45.19 65.93 47.32
C ILE A 32 -45.68 66.22 48.75
N LYS A 33 -45.47 65.30 49.69
CA LYS A 33 -45.79 65.54 51.11
C LYS A 33 -45.00 66.72 51.65
N TRP A 34 -43.68 66.74 51.46
CA TRP A 34 -42.78 67.81 51.93
C TRP A 34 -43.20 69.19 51.43
N CYS A 35 -43.47 69.33 50.13
CA CYS A 35 -43.97 70.59 49.54
C CYS A 35 -45.35 71.03 50.07
N SER A 36 -46.15 70.10 50.61
CA SER A 36 -47.52 70.36 51.09
C SER A 36 -47.61 70.49 52.62
N SER A 37 -46.51 70.32 53.34
CA SER A 37 -46.50 70.19 54.81
C SER A 37 -46.06 71.48 55.49
N ASN A 38 -46.92 72.03 56.34
CA ASN A 38 -46.58 73.16 57.22
C ASN A 38 -45.99 72.65 58.56
N GLU A 39 -45.05 71.71 58.48
CA GLU A 39 -44.40 71.05 59.63
C GLU A 39 -43.31 71.95 60.28
N THR A 40 -42.86 71.60 61.48
CA THR A 40 -41.79 72.32 62.18
C THR A 40 -40.47 72.30 61.38
N PRO A 41 -39.64 73.36 61.44
CA PRO A 41 -38.44 73.47 60.61
C PRO A 41 -37.44 72.32 60.80
N GLU A 42 -37.41 71.71 61.98
CA GLU A 42 -36.58 70.54 62.30
C GLU A 42 -37.04 69.27 61.57
N ASN A 43 -38.37 69.02 61.48
CA ASN A 43 -38.92 67.91 60.70
C ASN A 43 -38.74 68.12 59.20
N THR A 44 -38.84 69.36 58.73
CA THR A 44 -38.61 69.75 57.32
C THR A 44 -37.17 69.51 56.88
N ALA A 45 -36.20 69.67 57.78
CA ALA A 45 -34.79 69.34 57.53
C ALA A 45 -34.54 67.83 57.50
N ALA A 46 -35.02 67.10 58.51
CA ALA A 46 -34.85 65.63 58.58
C ALA A 46 -35.53 64.89 57.41
N THR A 47 -36.64 65.44 56.89
CA THR A 47 -37.31 64.90 55.69
C THR A 47 -36.56 65.25 54.40
N TYR A 48 -35.92 66.42 54.30
CA TYR A 48 -35.03 66.79 53.21
C TYR A 48 -33.80 65.87 53.13
N ASP A 49 -33.08 65.67 54.23
CA ASP A 49 -31.91 64.77 54.29
C ASP A 49 -32.27 63.33 53.87
N ARG A 50 -33.45 62.87 54.29
CA ARG A 50 -33.99 61.56 53.89
C ARG A 50 -34.26 61.47 52.39
N MET A 51 -34.78 62.53 51.76
CA MET A 51 -34.98 62.58 50.31
C MET A 51 -33.64 62.61 49.56
N GLN A 52 -32.66 63.38 50.04
CA GLN A 52 -31.32 63.42 49.46
C GLN A 52 -30.61 62.06 49.55
N ALA A 53 -30.73 61.37 50.68
CA ALA A 53 -30.22 60.00 50.85
C ALA A 53 -30.93 58.98 49.93
N GLN A 54 -32.23 59.16 49.64
CA GLN A 54 -32.97 58.34 48.68
C GLN A 54 -32.58 58.64 47.23
N LEU A 55 -32.29 59.91 46.89
CA LEU A 55 -31.86 60.32 45.54
C LEU A 55 -30.49 59.73 45.19
N ALA A 56 -29.48 59.91 46.06
CA ALA A 56 -28.14 59.33 45.89
C ALA A 56 -28.19 57.79 45.77
N GLN A 57 -29.14 57.18 46.45
CA GLN A 57 -29.45 55.75 46.38
C GLN A 57 -30.02 55.30 45.02
N CYS A 58 -30.75 56.16 44.32
CA CYS A 58 -31.26 55.91 42.97
C CYS A 58 -30.15 56.13 41.93
N GLU A 59 -29.36 57.20 42.06
CA GLU A 59 -28.19 57.49 41.23
C GLU A 59 -27.17 56.33 41.25
N PHE A 60 -26.89 55.78 42.43
CA PHE A 60 -26.05 54.60 42.58
C PHE A 60 -26.61 53.36 41.85
N ALA A 61 -27.92 53.15 41.89
CA ALA A 61 -28.55 52.02 41.19
C ALA A 61 -28.47 52.16 39.67
N VAL A 62 -28.70 53.36 39.13
CA VAL A 62 -28.50 53.68 37.70
C VAL A 62 -27.04 53.45 37.29
N THR A 63 -26.07 53.98 38.06
CA THR A 63 -24.63 53.79 37.78
C THR A 63 -24.22 52.31 37.82
N LYS A 64 -24.75 51.54 38.77
CA LYS A 64 -24.52 50.09 38.86
C LYS A 64 -25.09 49.35 37.64
N SER A 65 -26.28 49.75 37.17
CA SER A 65 -26.93 49.15 35.99
C SER A 65 -26.16 49.45 34.69
N ASP A 66 -25.67 50.68 34.52
CA ASP A 66 -24.79 51.05 33.40
C ASP A 66 -23.48 50.26 33.41
N PHE A 67 -22.83 50.13 34.58
CA PHE A 67 -21.62 49.30 34.71
C PHE A 67 -21.87 47.82 34.38
N ALA A 68 -22.97 47.24 34.89
CA ALA A 68 -23.37 45.86 34.59
C ALA A 68 -23.66 45.67 33.09
N THR A 69 -24.27 46.66 32.44
CA THR A 69 -24.54 46.65 30.99
C THR A 69 -23.23 46.67 30.20
N LYS A 70 -22.26 47.53 30.57
CA LYS A 70 -20.93 47.60 29.95
C LYS A 70 -20.16 46.28 30.13
N MET A 71 -20.19 45.69 31.32
CA MET A 71 -19.59 44.39 31.59
C MET A 71 -20.21 43.29 30.72
N MET A 72 -21.54 43.23 30.64
CA MET A 72 -22.27 42.26 29.81
C MET A 72 -21.97 42.42 28.32
N GLN A 73 -21.83 43.65 27.81
CA GLN A 73 -21.39 43.91 26.44
C GLN A 73 -19.95 43.44 26.17
N GLN A 74 -19.07 43.50 27.16
CA GLN A 74 -17.71 42.98 27.05
C GLN A 74 -17.69 41.45 27.06
N GLU A 75 -18.46 40.81 27.94
CA GLU A 75 -18.58 39.34 27.97
C GLU A 75 -19.22 38.78 26.69
N LEU A 76 -20.24 39.45 26.12
CA LEU A 76 -20.81 39.05 24.84
C LEU A 76 -19.75 39.01 23.71
N LYS A 77 -18.88 40.02 23.63
CA LYS A 77 -17.77 40.05 22.67
C LYS A 77 -16.72 38.96 22.95
N ASN A 78 -16.48 38.66 24.22
CA ASN A 78 -15.60 37.57 24.64
C ASN A 78 -16.15 36.21 24.19
N TYR A 79 -17.43 35.94 24.45
CA TYR A 79 -18.11 34.72 23.99
C TYR A 79 -18.17 34.61 22.46
N GLU A 80 -18.38 35.71 21.73
CA GLU A 80 -18.31 35.72 20.26
C GLU A 80 -16.91 35.33 19.76
N SER A 81 -15.85 35.91 20.33
CA SER A 81 -14.45 35.57 20.03
C SER A 81 -14.13 34.10 20.32
N ILE A 82 -14.63 33.57 21.45
CA ILE A 82 -14.48 32.16 21.81
C ILE A 82 -15.23 31.25 20.81
N SER A 83 -16.47 31.60 20.42
CA SER A 83 -17.24 30.85 19.41
C SER A 83 -16.48 30.77 18.08
N GLN A 84 -16.03 31.92 17.56
CA GLN A 84 -15.24 31.97 16.32
C GLN A 84 -13.93 31.16 16.41
N THR A 85 -13.31 31.10 17.59
CA THR A 85 -12.10 30.29 17.83
C THR A 85 -12.43 28.79 17.81
N ILE A 86 -13.54 28.39 18.44
CA ILE A 86 -14.02 27.00 18.44
C ILE A 86 -14.41 26.57 17.01
N GLU A 87 -15.13 27.40 16.26
CA GLU A 87 -15.50 27.14 14.86
C GLU A 87 -14.28 26.93 13.96
N LYS A 88 -13.27 27.81 14.07
CA LYS A 88 -11.98 27.66 13.37
C LYS A 88 -11.26 26.37 13.78
N GLY A 89 -11.28 26.02 15.06
CA GLY A 89 -10.71 24.77 15.59
C GLY A 89 -11.41 23.52 15.03
N ILE A 90 -12.74 23.55 14.94
CA ILE A 90 -13.56 22.49 14.34
C ILE A 90 -13.23 22.33 12.85
N GLU A 91 -13.13 23.42 12.09
CA GLU A 91 -12.83 23.35 10.65
C GLU A 91 -11.41 22.83 10.40
N LEU A 92 -10.43 23.30 11.18
CA LEU A 92 -9.06 22.78 11.14
C LEU A 92 -9.00 21.29 11.49
N ALA A 93 -9.78 20.83 12.48
CA ALA A 93 -9.88 19.41 12.83
C ALA A 93 -10.50 18.57 11.71
N LYS A 94 -11.52 19.07 10.99
CA LYS A 94 -12.08 18.38 9.80
C LYS A 94 -11.01 18.22 8.72
N VAL A 95 -10.25 19.26 8.41
CA VAL A 95 -9.17 19.21 7.41
C VAL A 95 -8.08 18.21 7.81
N GLN A 96 -7.68 18.19 9.09
CA GLN A 96 -6.73 17.20 9.61
C GLN A 96 -7.26 15.76 9.55
N ILE A 97 -8.56 15.55 9.80
CA ILE A 97 -9.22 14.25 9.64
C ILE A 97 -9.17 13.80 8.18
N GLU A 98 -9.49 14.67 7.23
CA GLU A 98 -9.48 14.30 5.81
C GLU A 98 -8.07 13.96 5.31
N HIS A 99 -7.09 14.79 5.63
CA HIS A 99 -5.68 14.50 5.34
C HIS A 99 -5.20 13.19 6.00
N SER A 100 -5.67 12.89 7.21
CA SER A 100 -5.37 11.62 7.88
C SER A 100 -5.99 10.40 7.19
N LYS A 101 -7.18 10.54 6.58
CA LYS A 101 -7.79 9.48 5.74
C LYS A 101 -6.97 9.23 4.47
N GLU A 102 -6.54 10.29 3.79
CA GLU A 102 -5.68 10.19 2.59
C GLU A 102 -4.38 9.45 2.92
N ASN A 103 -3.70 9.88 3.99
CA ASN A 103 -2.48 9.24 4.49
C ASN A 103 -2.72 7.77 4.87
N LEU A 104 -3.86 7.43 5.47
CA LEU A 104 -4.23 6.05 5.78
C LEU A 104 -4.43 5.19 4.52
N VAL A 105 -5.05 5.73 3.47
CA VAL A 105 -5.20 5.02 2.19
C VAL A 105 -3.84 4.80 1.53
N LEU A 106 -2.98 5.81 1.53
CA LEU A 106 -1.61 5.72 1.01
C LEU A 106 -0.76 4.71 1.80
N ALA A 107 -0.83 4.72 3.13
CA ALA A 107 -0.14 3.76 3.99
C ALA A 107 -0.64 2.31 3.77
N LYS A 108 -1.95 2.11 3.58
CA LYS A 108 -2.53 0.80 3.20
C LYS A 108 -2.00 0.32 1.86
N LYS A 109 -1.89 1.20 0.86
CA LYS A 109 -1.30 0.88 -0.47
C LYS A 109 0.17 0.49 -0.35
N ILE A 110 0.98 1.26 0.38
CA ILE A 110 2.40 0.92 0.63
C ILE A 110 2.53 -0.43 1.33
N ARG A 111 1.69 -0.71 2.35
CA ARG A 111 1.68 -2.01 3.03
C ARG A 111 1.34 -3.16 2.09
N LYS A 112 0.33 -3.00 1.22
CA LYS A 112 -0.04 -4.01 0.21
C LYS A 112 1.13 -4.29 -0.74
N ASN A 113 1.70 -3.24 -1.34
CA ASN A 113 2.84 -3.36 -2.24
C ASN A 113 4.04 -4.05 -1.55
N ARG A 114 4.33 -3.70 -0.29
CA ARG A 114 5.39 -4.35 0.49
C ARG A 114 5.13 -5.85 0.68
N MET A 115 3.90 -6.25 1.00
CA MET A 115 3.54 -7.66 1.12
C MET A 115 3.65 -8.41 -0.22
N GLU A 116 3.29 -7.78 -1.34
CA GLU A 116 3.48 -8.33 -2.68
C GLU A 116 4.98 -8.52 -3.01
N TYR A 117 5.83 -7.55 -2.69
CA TYR A 117 7.29 -7.67 -2.83
C TYR A 117 7.89 -8.75 -1.91
N ASP A 118 7.43 -8.87 -0.66
CA ASP A 118 7.89 -9.90 0.27
C ASP A 118 7.51 -11.31 -0.21
N VAL A 119 6.32 -11.48 -0.81
CA VAL A 119 5.90 -12.75 -1.44
C VAL A 119 6.75 -13.05 -2.68
N LEU A 120 6.93 -12.09 -3.58
CA LEU A 120 7.73 -12.29 -4.79
C LEU A 120 9.19 -12.58 -4.46
N SER A 121 9.76 -11.90 -3.46
CA SER A 121 11.11 -12.15 -2.95
C SER A 121 11.26 -13.58 -2.42
N LYS A 122 10.29 -14.11 -1.67
CA LYS A 122 10.29 -15.51 -1.22
C LYS A 122 10.29 -16.51 -2.39
N VAL A 123 9.57 -16.22 -3.48
CA VAL A 123 9.57 -17.07 -4.69
C VAL A 123 10.91 -16.97 -5.43
N ILE A 124 11.48 -15.77 -5.56
CA ILE A 124 12.80 -15.56 -6.18
C ILE A 124 13.90 -16.29 -5.38
N ASN A 125 13.86 -16.25 -4.06
CA ASN A 125 14.84 -16.89 -3.19
C ASN A 125 14.77 -18.44 -3.18
N GLN A 126 13.70 -19.04 -3.72
CA GLN A 126 13.64 -20.49 -3.97
C GLN A 126 14.41 -20.90 -5.23
N GLN A 127 14.67 -19.96 -6.15
CA GLN A 127 15.43 -20.21 -7.36
C GLN A 127 16.94 -20.14 -7.08
N PRO A 128 17.77 -20.91 -7.81
CA PRO A 128 19.23 -20.88 -7.63
C PRO A 128 19.81 -19.51 -8.02
N ASP A 129 20.88 -19.10 -7.32
CA ASP A 129 21.60 -17.86 -7.61
C ASP A 129 22.01 -17.81 -9.09
N ARG A 130 21.57 -16.76 -9.78
CA ARG A 130 21.86 -16.47 -11.19
C ARG A 130 23.35 -16.56 -11.50
N LYS A 131 24.23 -16.09 -10.59
CA LYS A 131 25.69 -16.15 -10.81
C LYS A 131 26.23 -17.57 -10.80
N LYS A 132 25.67 -18.47 -9.98
CA LYS A 132 26.04 -19.89 -9.95
C LYS A 132 25.55 -20.61 -11.20
N THR A 133 24.29 -20.38 -11.58
CA THR A 133 23.67 -20.98 -12.76
C THR A 133 24.39 -20.57 -14.06
N LEU A 134 24.80 -19.30 -14.19
CA LEU A 134 25.60 -18.84 -15.33
C LEU A 134 26.98 -19.53 -15.41
N LYS A 135 27.69 -19.67 -14.28
CA LYS A 135 28.96 -20.41 -14.25
C LYS A 135 28.80 -21.88 -14.65
N GLN A 136 27.75 -22.54 -14.17
CA GLN A 136 27.43 -23.92 -14.55
C GLN A 136 27.11 -24.04 -16.04
N LEU A 137 26.36 -23.08 -16.59
CA LEU A 137 26.07 -23.00 -18.03
C LEU A 137 27.35 -22.88 -18.87
N ASP A 138 28.30 -22.03 -18.46
CA ASP A 138 29.55 -21.83 -19.19
C ASP A 138 30.48 -23.06 -19.10
N VAL A 139 30.51 -23.76 -17.96
CA VAL A 139 31.22 -25.05 -17.82
C VAL A 139 30.61 -26.11 -18.75
N VAL A 140 29.29 -26.30 -18.72
CA VAL A 140 28.59 -27.29 -19.55
C VAL A 140 28.74 -26.97 -21.05
N LYS A 141 28.79 -25.70 -21.45
CA LYS A 141 29.14 -25.32 -22.84
C LYS A 141 30.57 -25.71 -23.20
N GLY A 142 31.55 -25.44 -22.33
CA GLY A 142 32.94 -25.84 -22.56
C GLY A 142 33.10 -27.35 -22.69
N GLU A 143 32.40 -28.13 -21.86
CA GLU A 143 32.34 -29.60 -21.97
C GLU A 143 31.67 -30.04 -23.29
N LEU A 144 30.58 -29.41 -23.69
CA LEU A 144 29.90 -29.69 -24.97
C LEU A 144 30.82 -29.44 -26.17
N ASP A 145 31.55 -28.33 -26.19
CA ASP A 145 32.48 -27.99 -27.27
C ASP A 145 33.66 -28.99 -27.34
N GLN A 146 34.19 -29.42 -26.18
CA GLN A 146 35.20 -30.47 -26.09
C GLN A 146 34.67 -31.83 -26.59
N LEU A 147 33.44 -32.20 -26.23
CA LEU A 147 32.78 -33.41 -26.73
C LEU A 147 32.51 -33.34 -28.24
N GLN A 148 32.22 -32.16 -28.78
CA GLN A 148 32.05 -31.97 -30.22
C GLN A 148 33.37 -32.12 -30.99
N GLU A 149 34.48 -31.54 -30.53
CA GLU A 149 35.77 -31.71 -31.23
C GLU A 149 36.34 -33.12 -31.05
N THR A 150 36.21 -33.74 -29.88
CA THR A 150 36.61 -35.15 -29.70
C THR A 150 35.80 -36.09 -30.61
N ARG A 151 34.47 -35.90 -30.70
CA ARG A 151 33.62 -36.58 -31.70
C ARG A 151 34.13 -36.34 -33.12
N ARG A 152 34.48 -35.10 -33.48
CA ARG A 152 35.00 -34.75 -34.81
C ARG A 152 36.34 -35.43 -35.10
N VAL A 153 37.26 -35.47 -34.13
CA VAL A 153 38.54 -36.19 -34.23
C VAL A 153 38.33 -37.69 -34.40
N LEU A 154 37.43 -38.31 -33.62
CA LEU A 154 37.10 -39.73 -33.75
C LEU A 154 36.46 -40.04 -35.11
N GLN A 155 35.57 -39.18 -35.61
CA GLN A 155 34.97 -39.33 -36.94
C GLN A 155 36.01 -39.20 -38.07
N ARG A 156 36.98 -38.27 -37.96
CA ARG A 156 38.14 -38.20 -38.86
C ARG A 156 38.96 -39.49 -38.82
N LYS A 157 39.27 -40.02 -37.63
CA LYS A 157 40.04 -41.27 -37.45
C LYS A 157 39.31 -42.50 -38.02
N LEU A 158 38.00 -42.62 -37.79
CA LEU A 158 37.17 -43.68 -38.33
C LEU A 158 37.15 -43.64 -39.87
N GLY A 159 36.93 -42.47 -40.45
CA GLY A 159 36.97 -42.27 -41.90
C GLY A 159 38.36 -42.53 -42.52
N HIS A 160 39.44 -42.32 -41.77
CA HIS A 160 40.78 -42.72 -42.19
C HIS A 160 40.96 -44.25 -42.17
N ARG A 161 40.61 -44.91 -41.06
CA ARG A 161 40.62 -46.38 -40.92
C ARG A 161 39.78 -47.09 -41.97
N GLN A 162 38.62 -46.53 -42.33
CA GLN A 162 37.80 -47.05 -43.43
C GLN A 162 38.51 -46.97 -44.78
N LYS A 163 39.27 -45.91 -45.06
CA LYS A 163 40.09 -45.79 -46.28
C LYS A 163 41.27 -46.75 -46.27
N GLU A 164 42.00 -46.86 -45.16
CA GLU A 164 43.09 -47.84 -44.98
C GLU A 164 42.58 -49.27 -45.23
N PHE A 165 41.43 -49.63 -44.65
CA PHE A 165 40.80 -50.93 -44.84
C PHE A 165 40.33 -51.16 -46.29
N LEU A 166 39.79 -50.14 -46.97
CA LEU A 166 39.43 -50.23 -48.38
C LEU A 166 40.65 -50.45 -49.29
N VAL A 167 41.79 -49.82 -48.99
CA VAL A 167 43.06 -50.08 -49.70
C VAL A 167 43.53 -51.51 -49.44
N LEU A 168 43.54 -51.97 -48.20
CA LEU A 168 43.92 -53.36 -47.87
C LEU A 168 43.00 -54.38 -48.57
N MET A 169 41.69 -54.18 -48.52
CA MET A 169 40.71 -55.04 -49.21
C MET A 169 40.89 -55.02 -50.73
N ARG A 170 41.33 -53.90 -51.31
CA ARG A 170 41.67 -53.82 -52.74
C ARG A 170 42.94 -54.61 -53.03
N SER A 171 44.01 -54.43 -52.25
CA SER A 171 45.26 -55.19 -52.43
C SER A 171 45.08 -56.68 -52.21
N VAL A 172 44.21 -57.11 -51.27
CA VAL A 172 43.85 -58.53 -51.12
C VAL A 172 43.13 -59.06 -52.37
N LYS A 173 42.21 -58.29 -52.97
CA LYS A 173 41.56 -58.69 -54.23
C LYS A 173 42.52 -58.70 -55.42
N GLU A 174 43.45 -57.76 -55.49
CA GLU A 174 44.49 -57.73 -56.52
C GLU A 174 45.45 -58.91 -56.38
N LEU A 175 45.84 -59.28 -55.15
CA LEU A 175 46.63 -60.49 -54.88
C LEU A 175 45.85 -61.78 -55.14
N GLN A 176 44.54 -61.82 -54.87
CA GLN A 176 43.67 -62.93 -55.26
C GLN A 176 43.57 -63.06 -56.78
N ALA A 177 43.48 -61.94 -57.50
CA ALA A 177 43.48 -61.96 -58.97
C ALA A 177 44.81 -62.46 -59.54
N THR A 178 45.96 -62.02 -59.01
CA THR A 178 47.27 -62.56 -59.46
C THR A 178 47.46 -64.02 -59.07
N LEU A 179 46.93 -64.47 -57.93
CA LEU A 179 46.95 -65.89 -57.56
C LEU A 179 46.06 -66.73 -58.49
N GLN A 180 44.92 -66.20 -58.93
CA GLN A 180 44.10 -66.85 -59.96
C GLN A 180 44.80 -66.86 -61.33
N GLU A 181 45.48 -65.77 -61.71
CA GLU A 181 46.30 -65.72 -62.93
C GLU A 181 47.54 -66.65 -62.87
N ASP A 182 48.06 -66.96 -61.68
CA ASP A 182 49.15 -67.94 -61.46
C ASP A 182 48.61 -69.39 -61.39
N ASP A 183 47.46 -69.64 -60.77
CA ASP A 183 46.77 -70.94 -60.77
C ASP A 183 46.37 -71.33 -62.22
N ASP A 184 45.88 -70.38 -63.03
CA ASP A 184 45.58 -70.51 -64.47
C ASP A 184 46.83 -70.87 -65.33
N VAL A 185 48.05 -70.85 -64.78
CA VAL A 185 49.30 -71.31 -65.45
C VAL A 185 49.70 -72.73 -65.02
N SER A 186 48.98 -73.35 -64.07
CA SER A 186 49.31 -74.67 -63.51
C SER A 186 48.19 -75.69 -63.45
N GLU A 187 46.98 -75.37 -63.95
CA GLU A 187 45.85 -76.31 -64.05
C GLU A 187 45.24 -76.38 -65.47
N ASP A 188 45.97 -76.99 -66.41
CA ASP A 188 45.35 -77.72 -67.54
C ASP A 188 45.05 -79.16 -67.05
N GLU A 189 43.83 -79.66 -67.32
CA GLU A 189 43.22 -80.95 -66.87
C GLU A 189 42.73 -80.93 -65.38
N ASP A 190 41.43 -80.91 -65.06
CA ASP A 190 40.33 -81.78 -65.54
C ASP A 190 38.91 -81.19 -65.28
N GLU A 191 37.87 -81.68 -65.98
CA GLU A 191 36.48 -81.20 -65.88
C GLU A 191 35.67 -81.83 -64.72
N GLY A 192 34.63 -81.14 -64.20
CA GLY A 192 33.58 -81.86 -63.44
C GLY A 192 32.50 -81.10 -62.64
N MET A 193 31.39 -80.73 -63.31
CA MET A 193 30.00 -80.74 -62.78
C MET A 193 29.53 -79.78 -61.64
N ALA A 194 28.50 -78.97 -61.96
CA ALA A 194 27.16 -78.86 -61.32
C ALA A 194 27.01 -78.75 -59.77
N ASP A 195 26.11 -77.95 -59.15
CA ASP A 195 25.03 -77.04 -59.61
C ASP A 195 24.50 -76.16 -58.42
N ASP A 196 23.76 -75.10 -58.78
CA ASP A 196 22.65 -74.45 -58.06
C ASP A 196 22.82 -73.39 -56.92
N SER A 197 21.83 -72.48 -56.91
CA SER A 197 21.27 -71.70 -55.80
C SER A 197 21.95 -70.39 -55.31
N ARG A 198 21.61 -69.30 -56.02
CA ARG A 198 21.41 -67.93 -55.46
C ARG A 198 19.89 -67.73 -55.16
N PRO A 199 19.43 -66.74 -54.35
CA PRO A 199 20.03 -65.42 -54.03
C PRO A 199 19.96 -65.10 -52.50
N SER A 200 19.96 -63.87 -51.92
CA SER A 200 19.92 -62.45 -52.37
C SER A 200 20.40 -61.47 -51.27
N SER A 201 20.80 -60.25 -51.68
CA SER A 201 20.65 -58.95 -50.99
C SER A 201 21.09 -58.76 -49.51
N SER A 202 22.28 -58.18 -49.34
CA SER A 202 22.60 -56.85 -48.75
C SER A 202 21.98 -56.31 -47.42
N PRO A 203 22.68 -55.39 -46.71
CA PRO A 203 22.59 -55.25 -45.25
C PRO A 203 21.83 -54.02 -44.73
N ALA A 204 21.51 -54.01 -43.42
CA ALA A 204 21.05 -52.81 -42.69
C ALA A 204 21.55 -52.76 -41.22
N SER A 205 21.77 -51.54 -40.74
CA SER A 205 22.46 -51.17 -39.48
C SER A 205 21.67 -51.42 -38.18
N PRO A 206 22.36 -51.50 -37.02
CA PRO A 206 21.69 -51.41 -35.71
C PRO A 206 21.28 -49.96 -35.40
N ALA A 207 20.00 -49.74 -35.10
CA ALA A 207 19.46 -48.42 -34.77
C ALA A 207 19.58 -48.12 -33.26
N LEU A 208 20.30 -47.05 -32.92
CA LEU A 208 20.22 -46.40 -31.60
C LEU A 208 18.93 -45.57 -31.53
N GLY A 209 17.97 -46.01 -30.71
CA GLY A 209 16.71 -45.31 -30.44
C GLY A 209 16.59 -44.92 -28.98
N ALA A 210 17.13 -43.76 -28.59
CA ALA A 210 16.93 -43.20 -27.25
C ALA A 210 15.56 -42.51 -27.18
N HIS A 211 14.62 -43.07 -26.43
CA HIS A 211 13.36 -42.39 -26.09
C HIS A 211 13.41 -41.78 -24.68
N SER A 212 13.13 -40.48 -24.63
CA SER A 212 13.11 -39.64 -23.44
C SER A 212 11.85 -39.88 -22.58
N PRO A 213 11.95 -39.85 -21.24
CA PRO A 213 10.82 -39.65 -20.35
C PRO A 213 10.78 -38.19 -19.85
N PHE A 214 10.21 -37.28 -20.66
CA PHE A 214 9.78 -35.96 -20.16
C PHE A 214 8.25 -35.90 -20.12
N HIS A 215 7.70 -36.30 -18.97
CA HIS A 215 6.29 -36.13 -18.63
C HIS A 215 6.01 -34.64 -18.39
N TYR A 216 5.28 -33.99 -19.30
CA TYR A 216 4.73 -32.67 -19.02
C TYR A 216 3.43 -32.83 -18.20
N SER A 217 3.43 -32.29 -16.99
CA SER A 217 2.24 -32.25 -16.12
C SER A 217 1.85 -30.78 -15.90
N PRO A 218 0.74 -30.28 -16.46
CA PRO A 218 0.23 -28.96 -16.15
C PRO A 218 -0.64 -29.01 -14.89
N THR A 219 -0.06 -28.76 -13.72
CA THR A 219 -0.85 -28.54 -12.49
C THR A 219 -1.43 -27.13 -12.48
N SER A 220 -2.76 -27.03 -12.53
CA SER A 220 -3.51 -25.79 -12.34
C SER A 220 -3.26 -25.17 -10.95
N PRO A 221 -3.41 -23.84 -10.79
CA PRO A 221 -3.27 -23.18 -9.49
C PRO A 221 -4.55 -23.37 -8.64
N PRO A 222 -4.43 -23.47 -7.31
CA PRO A 222 -5.54 -23.20 -6.40
C PRO A 222 -5.67 -21.70 -6.11
N THR A 223 -6.92 -21.33 -5.80
CA THR A 223 -7.44 -20.04 -5.30
C THR A 223 -6.69 -19.48 -4.09
#